data_AF-A0A090T9F4-F1
#
_entry.id   AF-A0A090T9F4-F1
#
_cell.length_a   1.000
_cell.length_b   1.000
_cell.length_c   1.000
_cell.angle_alpha   90.00
_cell.angle_beta   90.00
_cell.angle_gamma   90.00
#
_symmetry.space_group_name_H-M   'P 1'
#
loop_
_entity.id
_entity.type
_entity.pdbx_description
1 polymer ?
#
loop_
_entity_poly.entity_id
_entity_poly.type
_entity_poly.pdbx_seq_one_letter_code
_entity_poly.pdbx_strand_id
1 'polypeptide(L)'
;MAAELLEKSAKKAGHKIDVETQGALGAENSLEQEAIDRADVAFIIADINIEGVERFDNSRLIKMSISDFLRNPELAITAIERAKRAPAGTVINV
;
A
#
# COMPACT_ATOMS: atom_id res chain seq x y z
N MET A 1 -11.41 -7.65 4.86
CA MET A 1 -11.36 -6.67 5.98
C MET A 1 -10.35 -5.54 5.77
N ALA A 2 -9.03 -5.75 5.86
CA ALA A 2 -8.05 -4.65 5.71
C ALA A 2 -8.07 -4.04 4.30
N ALA A 3 -8.04 -4.87 3.25
CA ALA A 3 -8.16 -4.44 1.86
C ALA A 3 -9.42 -3.58 1.60
N GLU A 4 -10.60 -4.07 2.00
CA GLU A 4 -11.87 -3.34 1.82
C GLU A 4 -11.89 -1.99 2.55
N LEU A 5 -11.34 -1.94 3.77
CA LEU A 5 -11.24 -0.70 4.53
C LEU A 5 -10.30 0.30 3.84
N LEU A 6 -9.19 -0.19 3.28
CA LEU A 6 -8.22 0.62 2.54
C LEU A 6 -8.87 1.17 1.27
N GLU A 7 -9.53 0.32 0.49
CA GLU A 7 -10.24 0.73 -0.71
C GLU A 7 -11.30 1.79 -0.42
N LYS A 8 -12.10 1.59 0.64
CA LYS A 8 -13.14 2.55 1.04
C LYS A 8 -12.52 3.89 1.45
N SER A 9 -11.42 3.85 2.19
CA SER A 9 -10.71 5.06 2.64
C SER A 9 -10.07 5.81 1.46
N ALA A 10 -9.43 5.09 0.54
CA ALA A 10 -8.83 5.65 -0.67
C ALA A 10 -9.90 6.24 -1.60
N LYS A 11 -11.00 5.53 -1.86
CA LYS A 11 -12.14 6.02 -2.65
C LYS A 11 -12.74 7.29 -2.04
N LYS A 12 -12.91 7.33 -0.71
CA LYS A 12 -13.40 8.53 0.01
C LYS A 12 -12.44 9.72 -0.12
N ALA A 13 -11.13 9.47 -0.19
CA ALA A 13 -10.11 10.48 -0.42
C ALA A 13 -9.92 10.85 -1.92
N GLY A 14 -10.67 10.23 -2.83
CA GLY A 14 -10.58 10.49 -4.27
C GLY A 14 -9.36 9.84 -4.94
N HIS A 15 -8.75 8.83 -4.32
CA HIS A 15 -7.64 8.08 -4.90
C HIS A 15 -8.14 6.87 -5.69
N LYS A 16 -7.48 6.61 -6.83
CA LYS A 16 -7.57 5.32 -7.50
C LYS A 16 -6.65 4.34 -6.78
N ILE A 17 -7.13 3.12 -6.56
CA ILE A 17 -6.40 2.08 -5.84
C ILE A 17 -6.66 0.73 -6.48
N ASP A 18 -5.62 -0.07 -6.56
CA ASP A 18 -5.64 -1.49 -6.88
C ASP A 18 -4.98 -2.23 -5.71
N VAL A 19 -5.55 -3.36 -5.26
CA VAL A 19 -5.12 -4.04 -4.03
C VAL A 19 -4.84 -5.51 -4.31
N GLU A 20 -3.62 -5.95 -4.00
CA GLU A 20 -3.24 -7.36 -3.89
C GLU A 20 -3.33 -7.79 -2.43
N THR A 21 -3.86 -8.99 -2.18
CA THR A 21 -3.90 -9.59 -0.85
C THR A 21 -3.10 -10.88 -0.82
N GLN A 22 -2.22 -11.03 0.17
CA GLN A 22 -1.42 -12.25 0.35
C GLN A 22 -1.86 -12.98 1.61
N GLY A 23 -2.22 -14.26 1.47
CA GLY A 23 -2.65 -15.13 2.57
C GLY A 23 -2.04 -16.52 2.47
N ALA A 24 -2.50 -17.44 3.32
CA ALA A 24 -1.96 -18.81 3.39
C ALA A 24 -2.12 -19.62 2.09
N LEU A 25 -3.09 -19.25 1.25
CA LEU A 25 -3.35 -19.89 -0.04
C LEU A 25 -2.59 -19.23 -1.21
N GLY A 26 -1.79 -18.19 -0.92
CA GLY A 26 -1.06 -17.41 -1.92
C GLY A 26 -1.61 -15.99 -2.08
N ALA A 27 -1.19 -15.34 -3.15
CA ALA A 27 -1.63 -13.99 -3.53
C ALA A 27 -2.93 -14.04 -4.34
N GLU A 28 -3.84 -13.12 -4.04
CA GLU A 28 -5.06 -12.84 -4.79
C GLU A 28 -5.01 -11.41 -5.35
N ASN A 29 -5.55 -11.21 -6.55
CA ASN A 29 -5.53 -9.92 -7.27
C ASN A 29 -4.12 -9.37 -7.45
N SER A 30 -3.17 -10.23 -7.84
CA SER A 30 -1.77 -9.85 -7.98
C SER A 30 -1.59 -8.62 -8.87
N LEU A 31 -0.84 -7.64 -8.38
CA LEU A 31 -0.53 -6.43 -9.11
C LEU A 31 0.48 -6.72 -10.21
N GLU A 32 0.13 -6.37 -11.44
CA GLU A 32 1.06 -6.38 -12.57
C GLU A 32 2.15 -5.32 -12.38
N GLN A 33 3.37 -5.62 -12.82
CA GLN A 33 4.50 -4.70 -12.69
C GLN A 33 4.22 -3.34 -13.32
N GLU A 34 3.55 -3.32 -14.48
CA GLU A 34 3.18 -2.07 -15.15
C GLU A 34 2.23 -1.20 -14.30
N ALA A 35 1.38 -1.81 -13.47
CA ALA A 35 0.50 -1.06 -12.57
C ALA A 35 1.31 -0.45 -11.41
N ILE A 36 2.28 -1.20 -10.88
CA ILE A 36 3.19 -0.75 -9.83
C ILE A 36 4.05 0.42 -10.33
N ASP A 37 4.61 0.31 -11.54
CA ASP A 37 5.48 1.34 -12.12
C ASP A 37 4.73 2.64 -12.43
N ARG A 38 3.43 2.55 -12.73
CA ARG A 38 2.55 3.71 -12.99
C ARG A 38 1.98 4.34 -11.72
N ALA A 39 2.07 3.66 -10.57
CA ALA A 39 1.49 4.15 -9.34
C ALA A 39 2.30 5.32 -8.75
N ASP A 40 1.59 6.33 -8.24
CA ASP A 40 2.23 7.45 -7.54
C ASP A 40 2.92 7.01 -6.23
N VAL A 41 2.32 6.02 -5.56
CA VAL A 41 2.69 5.50 -4.24
C VAL A 41 2.35 4.01 -4.18
N ALA A 42 3.28 3.22 -3.64
CA ALA A 42 3.04 1.84 -3.24
C ALA A 42 2.86 1.77 -1.72
N PHE A 43 1.97 0.90 -1.24
CA PHE A 43 1.70 0.76 0.19
C PHE A 43 1.57 -0.71 0.59
N ILE A 44 2.50 -1.17 1.43
CA ILE A 44 2.47 -2.49 2.04
C ILE A 44 1.87 -2.37 3.45
N ILE A 45 0.76 -3.07 3.67
CA ILE A 45 0.14 -3.22 4.99
C ILE A 45 0.22 -4.69 5.40
N ALA A 46 1.22 -5.04 6.20
CA ALA A 46 1.49 -6.42 6.56
C ALA A 46 2.19 -6.53 7.91
N ASP A 47 1.84 -7.58 8.67
CA ASP A 47 2.53 -7.96 9.91
C ASP A 47 3.62 -9.03 9.68
N ILE A 48 3.74 -9.51 8.44
CA ILE A 48 4.68 -10.54 7.99
C ILE A 48 5.41 -10.08 6.73
N ASN A 49 6.49 -10.78 6.37
CA ASN A 49 7.12 -10.58 5.08
C ASN A 49 6.16 -11.00 3.97
N ILE A 50 5.97 -10.10 3.00
CA ILE A 50 5.24 -10.40 1.78
C ILE A 50 6.22 -10.94 0.72
N GLU A 51 5.69 -11.69 -0.24
CA GLU A 51 6.46 -12.13 -1.40
C GLU A 51 6.50 -11.03 -2.47
N GLY A 52 7.62 -10.95 -3.20
CA GLY A 52 7.76 -10.02 -4.31
C GLY A 52 7.90 -8.55 -3.89
N VAL A 53 8.55 -8.27 -2.74
CA VAL A 53 8.78 -6.91 -2.23
C VAL A 53 9.64 -6.09 -3.19
N GLU A 54 10.56 -6.74 -3.90
CA GLU A 54 11.47 -6.13 -4.86
C GLU A 54 10.74 -5.43 -6.03
N ARG A 55 9.49 -5.81 -6.31
CA ARG A 55 8.64 -5.14 -7.31
C ARG A 55 8.45 -3.64 -7.00
N PHE A 56 8.61 -3.25 -5.73
CA PHE A 56 8.36 -1.89 -5.23
C PHE A 56 9.64 -1.08 -4.99
N ASP A 57 10.83 -1.57 -5.35
CA ASP A 57 12.11 -0.91 -5.02
C ASP A 57 12.25 0.50 -5.60
N ASN A 58 11.62 0.77 -6.75
CA ASN A 58 11.62 2.08 -7.39
C ASN A 58 10.42 2.95 -7.00
N SER A 59 9.45 2.39 -6.28
CA SER A 59 8.23 3.08 -5.89
C SER A 59 8.48 3.99 -4.68
N ARG A 60 7.60 4.97 -4.49
CA ARG A 60 7.48 5.65 -3.19
C ARG A 60 6.72 4.69 -2.28
N LEU A 61 7.44 4.04 -1.38
CA LEU A 61 6.92 2.91 -0.62
C LEU A 61 6.53 3.32 0.80
N ILE A 62 5.29 3.06 1.19
CA ILE A 62 4.83 3.15 2.57
C ILE A 62 4.76 1.74 3.14
N LYS A 63 5.18 1.57 4.40
CA LYS A 63 5.03 0.34 5.16
C LYS A 63 4.29 0.63 6.47
N MET A 64 3.29 -0.19 6.79
CA MET A 64 2.50 -0.11 8.03
C MET A 64 2.09 -1.52 8.46
N SER A 65 1.91 -1.74 9.76
CA SER A 65 1.34 -2.98 10.28
C SER A 65 -0.18 -3.05 10.03
N ILE A 66 -0.76 -4.26 9.94
CA ILE A 66 -2.22 -4.42 9.83
C ILE A 66 -2.89 -3.89 11.10
N SER A 67 -2.27 -4.13 12.26
CA SER A 67 -2.77 -3.68 13.55
C SER A 67 -2.89 -2.16 13.64
N ASP A 68 -1.89 -1.42 13.18
CA ASP A 68 -1.90 0.06 13.17
C ASP A 68 -2.91 0.61 12.18
N PHE A 69 -3.00 -0.01 10.99
CA PHE A 69 -3.97 0.35 9.98
C PHE A 69 -5.41 0.20 10.48
N LEU A 70 -5.73 -0.92 11.11
CA LEU A 70 -7.07 -1.18 11.65
C LEU A 70 -7.41 -0.24 12.82
N ARG A 71 -6.42 0.13 13.64
CA ARG A 71 -6.61 1.09 14.74
C ARG A 71 -6.84 2.50 14.23
N ASN A 72 -6.14 2.90 13.17
CA ASN A 72 -6.14 4.29 12.72
C ASN A 72 -6.00 4.43 11.19
N PRO A 73 -7.06 4.09 10.42
CA PRO A 73 -7.01 4.08 8.95
C PRO A 73 -6.81 5.47 8.33
N GLU A 74 -7.03 6.56 9.08
CA GLU A 74 -6.76 7.91 8.59
C GLU A 74 -5.24 8.21 8.48
N LEU A 75 -4.41 7.52 9.28
CA LEU A 75 -2.95 7.63 9.17
C LEU A 75 -2.45 7.12 7.82
N ALA A 76 -3.07 6.06 7.28
CA ALA A 76 -2.77 5.54 5.95
C ALA A 76 -2.96 6.60 4.86
N ILE A 77 -4.08 7.34 4.88
CA ILE A 77 -4.35 8.39 3.90
C ILE A 77 -3.38 9.56 4.05
N THR A 78 -3.09 9.96 5.29
CA THR A 78 -2.11 11.02 5.57
C THR A 78 -0.71 10.65 5.08
N ALA A 79 -0.31 9.38 5.27
CA ALA A 79 0.96 8.86 4.79
C ALA A 79 1.04 8.86 3.26
N ILE A 80 -0.04 8.50 2.55
CA ILE A 80 -0.14 8.57 1.08
C ILE A 80 0.10 10.00 0.60
N GLU A 81 -0.57 10.98 1.18
CA GLU A 81 -0.40 12.39 0.79
C GLU A 81 1.01 12.92 1.07
N ARG A 82 1.66 12.45 2.14
CA ARG A 82 3.06 12.76 2.41
C ARG A 82 3.99 12.10 1.39
N ALA A 83 3.78 10.82 1.07
CA ALA A 83 4.59 10.06 0.13
C ALA A 83 4.54 10.67 -1.28
N LYS A 84 3.38 11.14 -1.74
CA LYS A 84 3.23 11.82 -3.05
C LYS A 84 4.16 13.01 -3.26
N ARG A 85 4.60 13.66 -2.18
CA ARG A 85 5.51 14.81 -2.23
C ARG A 85 6.98 14.44 -2.06
N ALA A 86 7.28 13.18 -1.75
CA ALA A 86 8.64 12.70 -1.55
C ALA A 86 9.32 12.34 -2.89
N PRO A 87 10.66 12.34 -2.94
CA PRO A 87 11.41 11.79 -4.07
C PRO A 87 11.04 10.32 -4.34
N ALA A 88 11.17 9.87 -5.59
CA ALA A 88 11.01 8.46 -5.94
C ALA A 88 12.01 7.57 -5.16
N GLY A 89 11.62 6.33 -4.85
CA GLY A 89 12.42 5.42 -4.02
C GLY A 89 12.42 5.73 -2.51
N THR A 90 11.67 6.75 -2.06
CA THR A 90 11.54 7.03 -0.62
C THR A 90 10.74 5.92 0.05
N VAL A 91 11.27 5.39 1.16
CA VAL A 91 10.55 4.46 2.04
C VAL A 91 10.08 5.18 3.30
N ILE A 92 8.78 5.13 3.59
CA ILE A 92 8.16 5.71 4.78
C ILE A 92 7.60 4.57 5.64
N ASN A 93 8.09 4.46 6.87
CA ASN A 93 7.51 3.57 7.87
C ASN A 93 6.56 4.38 8.75
N VAL A 94 5.34 3.88 8.92
CA VAL A 94 4.28 4.50 9.73
C VAL A 94 3.96 3.62 10.92
#